data_AF-A0AA39FH02-F1
#
_entry.id   AF-A0AA39FH02-F1
#
_cell.length_a   1.000
_cell.length_b   1.000
_cell.length_c   1.000
_cell.angle_alpha   90.00
_cell.angle_beta   90.00
_cell.angle_gamma   90.00
#
_symmetry.space_group_name_H-M   'P 1'
#
loop_
_entity.id
_entity.type
_entity.pdbx_description
1 polymer ?
#
loop_
_entity_poly.entity_id
_entity_poly.type
_entity_poly.pdbx_seq_one_letter_code
_entity_poly.pdbx_strand_id
1 'polypeptide(L)'
;MTDKVIDFCTKNRKCKTCDINIKNVVQKEHDCRLNHYGTAKAMEAEGAVPLITKSEILKNADAEIGVYICDNDSSVESALHEKLEYTIVKQCDINHSKKGVSNMLYKM
;
A
#
# COMPACT_ATOMS: atom_id res chain seq x y z
N MET A 1 -7.84 2.10 20.46
CA MET A 1 -6.77 1.54 19.61
C MET A 1 -5.49 1.59 20.40
N THR A 2 -4.72 0.52 20.49
CA THR A 2 -3.35 0.61 21.00
C THR A 2 -2.51 1.23 19.90
N ASP A 3 -1.87 2.39 20.15
CA ASP A 3 -1.05 3.16 19.17
C ASP A 3 0.28 2.46 18.83
N LYS A 4 0.22 1.15 18.58
CA LYS A 4 1.37 0.29 18.32
C LYS A 4 1.38 -0.09 16.85
N VAL A 5 2.49 0.21 16.18
CA VAL A 5 2.79 -0.30 14.84
C VAL A 5 3.36 -1.71 15.01
N ILE A 6 2.64 -2.70 14.47
CA ILE A 6 3.10 -4.09 14.49
C ILE A 6 3.95 -4.43 13.27
N ASP A 7 3.63 -3.87 12.11
CA ASP A 7 4.35 -4.14 10.86
C ASP A 7 4.26 -2.93 9.92
N PHE A 8 5.22 -2.78 9.01
CA PHE A 8 5.25 -1.70 8.03
C PHE A 8 5.95 -2.09 6.73
N CYS A 9 5.56 -1.45 5.63
CA CYS A 9 6.18 -1.64 4.32
C CYS A 9 6.52 -0.28 3.71
N THR A 10 7.61 -0.21 2.96
CA THR A 10 7.98 0.98 2.17
C THR A 10 8.17 0.61 0.71
N LYS A 11 7.51 1.35 -0.18
CA LYS A 11 7.64 1.21 -1.63
C LYS A 11 8.15 2.52 -2.22
N ASN A 12 9.26 2.48 -2.96
CA ASN A 12 9.89 3.65 -3.55
C ASN A 12 10.03 3.46 -5.06
N ARG A 13 9.55 4.45 -5.82
CA ARG A 13 9.67 4.51 -7.30
C ARG A 13 10.90 5.24 -7.80
N LYS A 14 11.65 5.91 -6.90
CA LYS A 14 12.80 6.72 -7.29
C LYS A 14 13.92 6.60 -6.27
N CYS A 15 15.14 6.41 -6.75
CA CYS A 15 16.35 6.58 -5.98
C CYS A 15 17.17 7.71 -6.61
N LYS A 16 17.41 8.78 -5.85
CA LYS A 16 18.16 9.95 -6.34
C LYS A 16 19.60 9.59 -6.71
N THR A 17 20.22 8.70 -5.96
CA THR A 17 21.59 8.23 -6.21
C THR A 17 21.65 7.40 -7.49
N CYS A 18 20.70 6.49 -7.72
CA CYS A 18 20.57 5.77 -9.00
C CYS A 18 20.41 6.72 -10.18
N ASP A 19 19.52 7.71 -10.08
CA ASP A 19 19.30 8.68 -11.15
C ASP A 19 20.56 9.47 -11.51
N ILE A 20 21.34 9.86 -10.50
CA ILE A 20 22.60 10.60 -10.70
C ILE A 20 23.66 9.67 -11.33
N ASN A 21 23.76 8.44 -10.84
CA ASN A 21 24.69 7.43 -11.35
C ASN A 21 24.44 7.12 -12.83
N ILE A 22 23.18 6.96 -13.22
CA ILE A 22 22.77 6.76 -14.62
C ILE A 22 23.19 7.97 -15.48
N LYS A 23 22.94 9.20 -15.00
CA LYS A 23 23.28 10.43 -15.74
C LYS A 23 24.77 10.66 -15.91
N ASN A 24 25.58 10.29 -14.92
CA ASN A 24 27.03 10.52 -14.94
C ASN A 24 27.84 9.31 -15.41
N VAL A 25 27.19 8.19 -15.77
CA VAL A 25 27.84 6.92 -16.13
C VAL A 25 28.77 6.43 -15.01
N VAL A 26 28.40 6.72 -13.76
CA VAL A 26 29.16 6.30 -12.57
C VAL A 26 28.38 5.20 -11.87
N GLN A 27 28.90 3.98 -11.83
CA GLN A 27 28.32 2.91 -11.02
C GLN A 27 28.91 2.95 -9.62
N LYS A 28 28.40 3.84 -8.77
CA LYS A 28 28.72 3.84 -7.34
C LYS A 28 27.76 2.90 -6.62
N GLU A 29 28.30 1.88 -5.95
CA GLU A 29 27.53 1.05 -5.02
C GLU A 29 26.95 1.94 -3.91
N HIS A 30 25.67 1.72 -3.60
CA HIS A 30 24.96 2.37 -2.51
C HIS A 30 23.77 1.52 -2.08
N ASP A 31 23.23 1.79 -0.89
CA ASP A 31 21.97 1.23 -0.42
C ASP A 31 20.80 1.78 -1.26
N CYS A 32 20.48 1.08 -2.35
CA CYS A 32 19.35 1.42 -3.20
C CYS A 32 18.06 0.82 -2.63
N ARG A 33 17.10 1.70 -2.30
CA ARG A 33 15.77 1.30 -1.80
C ARG A 33 14.67 1.38 -2.86
N LEU A 34 15.05 1.51 -4.14
CA LEU A 34 14.13 1.45 -5.28
C LEU A 34 13.57 0.03 -5.40
N ASN A 35 12.28 -0.13 -5.17
CA ASN A 35 11.64 -1.45 -5.13
C ASN A 35 10.24 -1.46 -5.76
N HIS A 36 9.84 -0.37 -6.43
CA HIS A 36 8.57 -0.28 -7.14
C HIS A 36 8.77 0.37 -8.50
N TYR A 37 8.23 -0.26 -9.54
CA TYR A 37 8.38 0.19 -10.94
C TYR A 37 7.04 0.54 -11.61
N GLY A 38 5.93 0.33 -10.90
CA GLY A 38 4.58 0.56 -11.40
C GLY A 38 4.10 2.02 -11.27
N THR A 39 2.78 2.19 -11.38
CA THR A 39 2.11 3.48 -11.16
C THR A 39 1.96 3.77 -9.68
N ALA A 40 1.80 5.04 -9.32
CA ALA A 40 1.56 5.42 -7.93
C ALA A 40 0.36 4.68 -7.29
N LYS A 41 -0.69 4.38 -8.08
CA LYS A 41 -1.86 3.61 -7.61
C LYS A 41 -1.53 2.15 -7.32
N ALA A 42 -0.72 1.52 -8.17
CA ALA A 42 -0.32 0.12 -7.97
C ALA A 42 0.54 -0.08 -6.71
N MET A 43 1.19 0.99 -6.24
CA MET A 43 2.05 0.96 -5.06
C MET A 43 1.31 0.58 -3.77
N GLU A 44 0.08 1.03 -3.62
CA GLU A 44 -0.74 0.74 -2.43
C GLU A 44 -1.06 -0.75 -2.35
N ALA A 45 -1.57 -1.33 -3.44
CA ALA A 45 -1.85 -2.77 -3.51
C ALA A 45 -0.58 -3.61 -3.33
N GLU A 46 0.55 -3.18 -3.93
CA GLU A 46 1.82 -3.89 -3.81
C GLU A 46 2.42 -3.85 -2.39
N GLY A 47 2.04 -2.86 -1.57
CA GLY A 47 2.42 -2.76 -0.16
C GLY A 47 1.42 -3.47 0.78
N ALA A 48 0.12 -3.27 0.59
CA ALA A 48 -0.93 -3.77 1.47
C ALA A 48 -1.05 -5.30 1.43
N VAL A 49 -0.99 -5.90 0.24
CA VAL A 49 -1.12 -7.35 0.06
C VAL A 49 -0.07 -8.13 0.89
N PRO A 50 1.24 -7.84 0.81
CA PRO A 50 2.22 -8.57 1.60
C PRO A 50 2.08 -8.32 3.11
N LEU A 51 1.66 -7.13 3.54
CA LEU A 51 1.40 -6.87 4.96
C LEU A 51 0.25 -7.73 5.50
N ILE A 52 -0.78 -8.00 4.69
CA ILE A 52 -1.93 -8.79 5.12
C ILE A 52 -1.66 -10.30 4.97
N THR A 53 -1.03 -10.72 3.87
CA THR A 53 -0.87 -12.15 3.51
C THR A 53 0.43 -12.77 3.99
N LYS A 54 1.48 -11.96 4.19
CA LYS A 54 2.85 -12.44 4.45
C LYS A 54 3.43 -11.94 5.77
N SER A 55 2.71 -11.17 6.56
CA SER A 55 3.22 -10.74 7.87
C SER A 55 3.45 -11.96 8.77
N GLU A 56 4.70 -12.15 9.18
CA GLU A 56 5.09 -13.23 10.09
C GLU A 56 4.44 -13.08 11.46
N ILE A 57 4.15 -11.84 11.87
CA ILE A 57 3.54 -11.53 13.16
C ILE A 57 2.10 -12.05 13.20
N LEU A 58 1.34 -11.85 12.13
CA LEU A 58 -0.02 -12.36 12.00
C LEU A 58 -0.05 -13.89 11.96
N LYS A 59 0.89 -14.50 11.22
CA LYS A 59 1.02 -15.96 11.12
C LYS A 59 1.40 -16.60 12.45
N ASN A 60 2.35 -16.02 13.18
CA ASN A 60 2.78 -16.51 14.49
C ASN A 60 1.69 -16.36 15.56
N ALA A 61 0.79 -15.41 15.38
CA ALA A 61 -0.35 -15.19 16.27
C ALA A 61 -1.62 -15.96 15.86
N ASP A 62 -1.57 -16.73 14.75
CA ASP A 62 -2.73 -17.39 14.14
C ASP A 62 -3.94 -16.45 13.97
N ALA A 63 -3.65 -15.23 13.48
CA ALA A 63 -4.61 -14.14 13.40
C ALA A 63 -4.86 -13.68 11.97
N GLU A 64 -6.14 -13.48 11.63
CA GLU A 64 -6.60 -12.96 10.34
C GLU A 64 -7.07 -11.51 10.45
N ILE A 65 -6.89 -10.73 9.38
CA ILE A 65 -7.38 -9.35 9.32
C ILE A 65 -8.81 -9.35 8.80
N GLY A 66 -9.78 -9.09 9.68
CA GLY A 66 -11.19 -8.99 9.27
C GLY A 66 -11.56 -7.69 8.57
N VAL A 67 -10.92 -6.56 8.95
CA VAL A 67 -11.24 -5.22 8.41
C VAL A 67 -9.95 -4.46 8.12
N TYR A 68 -9.87 -3.84 6.95
CA TYR A 68 -8.81 -2.89 6.62
C TYR A 68 -9.39 -1.55 6.20
N ILE A 69 -8.67 -0.47 6.54
CA ILE A 69 -9.05 0.90 6.21
C ILE A 69 -8.10 1.40 5.12
N CYS A 70 -8.63 1.83 3.99
CA CYS A 70 -7.85 2.35 2.87
C CYS A 70 -8.61 3.46 2.15
N ASP A 71 -7.93 4.14 1.21
CA ASP A 71 -8.60 5.03 0.25
C ASP A 71 -9.61 4.22 -0.59
N ASN A 72 -10.48 4.94 -1.28
CA ASN A 72 -11.57 4.42 -2.08
C ASN A 72 -11.09 3.77 -3.40
N ASP A 73 -9.85 3.28 -3.48
CA ASP A 73 -9.33 2.54 -4.63
C ASP A 73 -9.68 1.05 -4.54
N SER A 74 -10.24 0.49 -5.61
CA SER A 74 -10.63 -0.93 -5.69
C SER A 74 -9.46 -1.85 -6.03
N SER A 75 -8.30 -1.29 -6.39
CA SER A 75 -7.10 -2.04 -6.76
C SER A 75 -6.60 -2.96 -5.63
N VAL A 76 -6.60 -2.46 -4.38
CA VAL A 76 -6.21 -3.21 -3.19
C VAL A 76 -7.20 -4.33 -2.90
N GLU A 77 -8.49 -4.02 -2.97
CA GLU A 77 -9.58 -4.96 -2.70
C GLU A 77 -9.52 -6.15 -3.66
N SER A 78 -9.44 -5.88 -4.98
CA SER A 78 -9.34 -6.92 -5.98
C SER A 78 -8.12 -7.83 -5.76
N ALA A 79 -6.97 -7.25 -5.41
CA ALA A 79 -5.74 -8.01 -5.18
C ALA A 79 -5.77 -8.85 -3.90
N LEU A 80 -6.54 -8.44 -2.89
CA LEU A 80 -6.73 -9.19 -1.65
C LEU A 80 -7.72 -10.34 -1.84
N HIS A 81 -8.85 -10.10 -2.51
CA HIS A 81 -9.82 -11.16 -2.80
C HIS A 81 -9.28 -12.27 -3.69
N GLU A 82 -8.30 -11.97 -4.57
CA GLU A 82 -7.62 -12.99 -5.36
C GLU A 82 -6.70 -13.88 -4.52
N LYS A 83 -6.17 -13.36 -3.40
CA LYS A 83 -5.09 -14.01 -2.63
C LYS A 83 -5.51 -14.58 -1.29
N LEU A 84 -6.65 -14.15 -0.76
CA LEU A 84 -7.16 -14.57 0.54
C LEU A 84 -8.25 -15.62 0.37
N GLU A 85 -8.22 -16.65 1.23
CA GLU A 85 -9.26 -17.67 1.30
C GLU A 85 -10.41 -17.26 2.24
N TYR A 86 -10.22 -16.19 3.03
CA TYR A 86 -11.21 -15.66 3.96
C TYR A 86 -11.79 -14.31 3.50
N THR A 87 -12.92 -13.93 4.11
CA THR A 87 -13.59 -12.65 3.80
C THR A 87 -12.93 -11.50 4.55
N ILE A 88 -12.44 -10.52 3.80
CA ILE A 88 -11.90 -9.27 4.33
C ILE A 88 -12.84 -8.11 3.98
N VAL A 89 -13.15 -7.25 4.94
CA VAL A 89 -14.04 -6.09 4.74
C VAL A 89 -13.20 -4.84 4.54
N LYS A 90 -13.46 -4.13 3.45
CA LYS A 90 -12.92 -2.79 3.21
C LYS A 90 -13.76 -1.75 3.93
N GLN A 91 -13.11 -0.87 4.70
CA GLN A 91 -13.72 0.35 5.20
C GLN A 91 -13.03 1.56 4.58
N CYS A 92 -13.78 2.38 3.83
CA CYS A 92 -13.23 3.57 3.21
C CYS A 92 -12.99 4.67 4.26
N ASP A 93 -11.90 5.41 4.11
CA ASP A 93 -11.62 6.59 4.92
C ASP A 93 -12.75 7.64 4.77
N ILE A 94 -13.32 8.04 5.91
CA ILE A 94 -14.40 9.02 6.03
C ILE A 94 -14.02 10.36 5.37
N ASN A 95 -12.75 10.76 5.43
CA ASN A 95 -12.28 12.01 4.81
C ASN A 95 -12.40 11.95 3.29
N HIS A 96 -12.09 10.80 2.69
CA HIS A 96 -12.24 10.57 1.26
C HIS A 96 -13.72 10.50 0.86
N SER A 97 -14.56 9.84 1.66
CA SER A 97 -16.02 9.80 1.43
C SER A 97 -16.66 11.19 1.45
N LYS A 98 -16.31 12.04 2.44
CA LYS A 98 -16.82 13.42 2.53
C LYS A 98 -16.47 14.27 1.31
N LYS A 99 -15.25 14.14 0.80
CA LYS A 99 -14.80 14.84 -0.41
C LYS A 99 -15.58 14.39 -1.66
N GLY A 100 -15.84 13.10 -1.79
CA GLY A 100 -16.67 12.54 -2.86
C GLY A 100 -18.09 13.11 -2.86
N VAL A 101 -18.75 13.09 -1.71
CA VAL A 101 -20.12 13.63 -1.56
C VAL A 101 -20.16 15.13 -1.83
N SER A 102 -19.21 15.91 -1.29
CA SER A 102 -19.13 17.35 -1.53
C SER A 102 -18.96 17.67 -3.02
N ASN A 103 -18.05 16.97 -3.71
CA ASN A 103 -17.85 17.14 -5.15
C ASN A 103 -19.08 16.80 -5.99
N MET A 104 -19.92 15.86 -5.53
CA MET A 104 -21.16 15.50 -6.22
C MET A 104 -22.24 16.57 -6.01
N LEU A 105 -22.34 17.14 -4.81
CA LEU A 105 -23.28 18.23 -4.50
C LEU A 105 -22.95 19.54 -5.21
N TYR A 106 -21.67 19.88 -5.37
CA TYR A 106 -21.25 21.06 -6.15
C TYR A 106 -21.42 20.92 -7.67
N LYS A 107 -21.72 19.71 -8.17
CA LYS A 107 -21.98 19.44 -9.59
C LYS A 107 -23.47 19.34 -9.94
N MET A 108 -24.35 19.49 -8.94
CA MET A 108 -25.78 19.75 -9.15
C MET A 108 -26.02 21.25 -9.30
#